data_AF-A0A951SXM9-F1
#
_entry.id   AF-A0A951SXM9-F1
#
_cell.length_a   1.000
_cell.length_b   1.000
_cell.length_c   1.000
_cell.angle_alpha   90.00
_cell.angle_beta   90.00
_cell.angle_gamma   90.00
#
_symmetry.space_group_name_H-M   'P 1'
#
loop_
_entity.id
_entity.type
_entity.pdbx_description
1 polymer ?
#
loop_
_entity_poly.entity_id
_entity_poly.type
_entity_poly.pdbx_seq_one_letter_code
_entity_poly.pdbx_strand_id
1 'polypeptide(L)'
;MNRQVLVWCLILVSILIPPTNNSQPADTGYQGLIKETDIRLSQVRQLIIENKPLPEFLILRYQGKELNHVVFYDLDGKQALYKYRTDRFDDLSEKKVKQLRPGQAYRVRGRFVGLLEEQLVQLPGQDRYQELVSSNQGRLAFEFESAELIQTDFIFY
;
A
#
# COMPACT_ATOMS: atom_id res chain seq x y z
N MET A 1 -34.88 -18.06 60.58
CA MET A 1 -34.40 -16.69 60.29
C MET A 1 -32.92 -16.82 59.91
N ASN A 2 -32.63 -17.11 58.63
CA ASN A 2 -32.27 -16.15 57.56
C ASN A 2 -30.86 -15.58 57.78
N ARG A 3 -29.88 -15.62 56.87
CA ARG A 3 -29.81 -15.95 55.44
C ARG A 3 -28.32 -16.11 55.11
N GLN A 4 -27.98 -17.01 54.19
CA GLN A 4 -26.69 -17.00 53.49
C GLN A 4 -26.58 -15.74 52.64
N VAL A 5 -25.39 -15.14 52.56
CA VAL A 5 -25.05 -14.17 51.51
C VAL A 5 -23.66 -14.46 50.96
N LEU A 6 -23.67 -15.01 49.76
CA LEU A 6 -22.55 -15.11 48.81
C LEU A 6 -21.89 -13.75 48.60
N VAL A 7 -20.56 -13.71 48.65
CA VAL A 7 -19.75 -12.58 48.15
C VAL A 7 -19.19 -12.96 46.78
N TRP A 8 -19.96 -12.56 45.77
CA TRP A 8 -19.59 -12.06 44.44
C TRP A 8 -18.12 -12.25 43.99
N CYS A 9 -17.88 -13.25 43.14
CA CYS A 9 -16.77 -13.26 42.20
C CYS A 9 -17.16 -12.43 40.96
N LEU A 10 -16.50 -11.30 40.76
CA LEU A 10 -16.52 -10.53 39.51
C LEU A 10 -15.78 -11.33 38.43
N ILE A 11 -16.53 -12.01 37.56
CA ILE A 11 -15.98 -12.63 36.35
C ILE A 11 -15.79 -11.51 35.32
N LEU A 12 -14.53 -11.14 35.12
CA LEU A 12 -14.08 -10.26 34.05
C LEU A 12 -14.10 -11.09 32.75
N VAL A 13 -15.17 -10.96 31.97
CA VAL A 13 -15.28 -11.56 30.64
C VAL A 13 -14.35 -10.79 29.71
N SER A 14 -13.13 -11.30 29.55
CA SER A 14 -12.23 -10.89 28.48
C SER A 14 -12.81 -11.37 27.15
N ILE A 15 -13.37 -10.43 26.39
CA ILE A 15 -13.76 -10.64 25.00
C ILE A 15 -12.48 -10.98 24.23
N LEU A 16 -12.39 -12.24 23.79
CA LEU A 16 -11.35 -12.72 22.90
C LEU A 16 -11.61 -12.09 21.51
N ILE A 17 -11.04 -10.91 21.26
CA ILE A 17 -10.94 -10.38 19.90
C ILE A 17 -9.83 -11.19 19.24
N PRO A 18 -10.09 -12.03 18.23
CA PRO A 18 -9.00 -12.65 17.50
C PRO A 18 -8.22 -11.53 16.80
N PRO A 19 -6.88 -11.49 16.91
CA PRO A 19 -6.10 -10.62 16.06
C PRO A 19 -6.33 -11.08 14.63
N THR A 20 -6.99 -10.25 13.81
CA THR A 20 -6.93 -10.40 12.35
C THR A 20 -5.49 -10.07 11.95
N ASN A 21 -4.59 -11.02 12.14
CA ASN A 21 -3.25 -10.99 11.58
C ASN A 21 -3.42 -11.16 10.06
N ASN A 22 -3.66 -10.04 9.36
CA ASN A 22 -3.26 -9.91 7.97
C ASN A 22 -1.74 -9.71 7.95
N SER A 23 -1.01 -10.66 8.55
CA SER A 23 0.44 -10.71 8.44
C SER A 23 0.72 -11.11 7.01
N GLN A 24 1.21 -10.16 6.21
CA GLN A 24 1.87 -10.51 4.96
C GLN A 24 2.96 -11.54 5.30
N PRO A 25 3.06 -12.66 4.56
CA PRO A 25 4.10 -13.64 4.81
C PRO A 25 5.45 -12.93 4.75
N ALA A 26 6.25 -13.14 5.79
CA ALA A 26 7.66 -12.73 5.81
C ALA A 26 8.35 -13.25 4.54
N ASP A 27 9.28 -12.43 4.03
CA ASP A 27 9.93 -12.54 2.73
C ASP A 27 10.32 -13.98 2.33
N THR A 28 9.47 -14.62 1.55
CA THR A 28 9.64 -16.00 1.06
C THR A 28 10.06 -16.07 -0.41
N GLY A 29 10.49 -14.95 -1.01
CA GLY A 29 10.80 -14.91 -2.43
C GLY A 29 9.53 -14.99 -3.27
N TYR A 30 8.80 -13.87 -3.35
CA TYR A 30 7.63 -13.75 -4.21
C TYR A 30 8.03 -14.05 -5.67
N GLN A 31 7.48 -15.14 -6.24
CA GLN A 31 7.70 -15.55 -7.63
C GLN A 31 6.38 -15.60 -8.40
N GLY A 32 6.43 -15.24 -9.69
CA GLY A 32 5.31 -15.37 -10.63
C GLY A 32 4.57 -14.07 -10.97
N LEU A 33 3.30 -14.19 -11.36
CA LEU A 33 2.44 -13.06 -11.69
C LEU A 33 1.78 -12.47 -10.43
N ILE A 34 1.20 -11.28 -10.56
CA ILE A 34 0.33 -10.70 -9.51
C ILE A 34 -0.82 -11.68 -9.24
N LYS A 35 -1.04 -11.98 -7.96
CA LYS A 35 -2.03 -12.93 -7.47
C LYS A 35 -3.32 -12.21 -7.08
N GLU A 36 -4.43 -12.94 -7.09
CA GLU A 36 -5.70 -12.45 -6.55
C GLU A 36 -5.65 -12.16 -5.05
N THR A 37 -4.76 -12.84 -4.33
CA THR A 37 -4.53 -12.63 -2.90
C THR A 37 -3.68 -11.40 -2.59
N ASP A 38 -3.08 -10.76 -3.60
CA ASP A 38 -2.27 -9.56 -3.37
C ASP A 38 -3.14 -8.36 -3.07
N ILE A 39 -2.69 -7.59 -2.07
CA ILE A 39 -3.41 -6.42 -1.59
C ILE A 39 -3.64 -5.40 -2.71
N ARG A 40 -4.90 -4.98 -2.86
CA ARG A 40 -5.34 -3.95 -3.81
C ARG A 40 -5.14 -2.55 -3.23
N LEU A 41 -4.99 -1.54 -4.07
CA LEU A 41 -4.86 -0.16 -3.64
C LEU A 41 -6.12 0.36 -2.93
N SER A 42 -7.30 -0.20 -3.21
CA SER A 42 -8.51 0.04 -2.38
C SER A 42 -8.31 -0.42 -0.94
N GLN A 43 -7.72 -1.60 -0.75
CA GLN A 43 -7.48 -2.15 0.57
C GLN A 43 -6.41 -1.34 1.30
N VAL A 44 -5.37 -0.86 0.59
CA VAL A 44 -4.40 0.10 1.15
C VAL A 44 -5.09 1.38 1.64
N ARG A 45 -5.99 1.96 0.83
CA ARG A 45 -6.79 3.12 1.25
C ARG A 45 -7.62 2.80 2.50
N GLN A 46 -8.22 1.62 2.56
CA GLN A 46 -8.97 1.19 3.73
C GLN A 46 -8.09 1.08 4.99
N LEU A 47 -6.87 0.56 4.86
CA LEU A 47 -5.90 0.53 5.97
C LEU A 47 -5.56 1.96 6.45
N ILE A 48 -5.42 2.91 5.53
CA ILE A 48 -5.20 4.33 5.86
C ILE A 48 -6.39 4.89 6.64
N ILE A 49 -7.62 4.65 6.19
CA ILE A 49 -8.86 5.08 6.88
C ILE A 49 -8.92 4.50 8.29
N GLU A 50 -8.59 3.22 8.42
CA GLU A 50 -8.62 2.48 9.69
C GLU A 50 -7.40 2.77 10.58
N ASN A 51 -6.49 3.63 10.13
CA ASN A 51 -5.22 3.93 10.79
C ASN A 51 -4.42 2.66 11.14
N LYS A 52 -4.44 1.68 10.24
CA LYS A 52 -3.71 0.42 10.35
C LYS A 52 -2.36 0.52 9.65
N PRO A 53 -1.37 -0.30 10.08
CA PRO A 53 -0.09 -0.38 9.40
C PRO A 53 -0.25 -0.70 7.90
N LEU A 54 0.51 0.00 7.07
CA LEU A 54 0.56 -0.25 5.64
C LEU A 54 1.49 -1.42 5.33
N PRO A 55 1.23 -2.15 4.24
CA PRO A 55 2.12 -3.22 3.79
C PRO A 55 3.52 -2.66 3.49
N GLU A 56 4.57 -3.43 3.81
CA GLU A 56 5.97 -3.03 3.56
C GLU A 56 6.24 -2.83 2.05
N PHE A 57 5.57 -3.63 1.21
CA PHE A 57 5.63 -3.55 -0.23
C PHE A 57 4.27 -3.86 -0.85
N LEU A 58 4.09 -3.42 -2.08
CA LEU A 58 2.95 -3.76 -2.93
C LEU A 58 3.42 -4.51 -4.16
N ILE A 59 2.59 -5.43 -4.65
CA ILE A 59 2.82 -6.10 -5.93
C ILE A 59 2.00 -5.37 -6.98
N LEU A 60 2.67 -4.59 -7.85
CA LEU A 60 2.00 -3.71 -8.81
C LEU A 60 2.63 -3.82 -10.20
N ARG A 61 1.86 -3.53 -11.24
CA ARG A 61 2.39 -3.37 -12.60
C ARG A 61 2.89 -1.97 -12.82
N TYR A 62 4.01 -1.82 -13.53
CA TYR A 62 4.49 -0.51 -13.95
C TYR A 62 3.69 0.00 -15.15
N GLN A 63 3.25 1.25 -15.11
CA GLN A 63 2.57 1.90 -16.24
C GLN A 63 3.51 2.80 -17.04
N GLY A 64 4.23 3.68 -16.37
CA GLY A 64 5.01 4.73 -17.03
C GLY A 64 5.42 5.86 -16.08
N LYS A 65 5.82 7.00 -16.63
CA LYS A 65 6.21 8.20 -15.88
C LYS A 65 5.16 9.28 -16.02
N GLU A 66 4.96 10.04 -14.94
CA GLU A 66 4.13 11.23 -14.90
C GLU A 66 4.86 12.30 -14.09
N LEU A 67 5.32 13.37 -14.75
CA LEU A 67 6.14 14.43 -14.14
C LEU A 67 7.37 13.86 -13.41
N ASN A 68 7.38 13.92 -12.08
CA ASN A 68 8.45 13.43 -11.19
C ASN A 68 8.13 12.09 -10.53
N HIS A 69 7.10 11.41 -11.02
CA HIS A 69 6.60 10.16 -10.48
C HIS A 69 6.73 9.03 -11.50
N VAL A 70 6.89 7.82 -10.98
CA VAL A 70 6.56 6.59 -11.70
C VAL A 70 5.18 6.14 -11.24
N VAL A 71 4.38 5.69 -12.20
CA VAL A 71 3.00 5.27 -11.98
C VAL A 71 2.94 3.75 -12.00
N PHE A 72 2.37 3.18 -10.95
CA PHE A 72 2.10 1.76 -10.83
C PHE A 72 0.59 1.53 -10.69
N TYR A 73 0.12 0.34 -11.07
CA TYR A 73 -1.29 -0.04 -10.92
C TYR A 73 -1.47 -1.46 -10.41
N ASP A 74 -2.55 -1.69 -9.67
CA ASP A 74 -2.95 -3.01 -9.20
C ASP A 74 -3.75 -3.78 -10.26
N LEU A 75 -4.15 -5.02 -9.96
CA LEU A 75 -4.97 -5.82 -10.87
C LEU A 75 -6.36 -5.22 -11.16
N ASP A 76 -6.86 -4.34 -10.29
CA ASP A 76 -8.14 -3.65 -10.49
C ASP A 76 -7.96 -2.38 -11.36
N GLY A 77 -6.73 -2.10 -11.81
CA GLY A 77 -6.39 -0.92 -12.62
C GLY A 77 -6.30 0.39 -11.83
N LYS A 78 -6.39 0.35 -10.49
CA LYS A 78 -6.18 1.55 -9.66
C LYS A 78 -4.72 1.92 -9.69
N GLN A 79 -4.44 3.23 -9.68
CA GLN A 79 -3.10 3.75 -9.79
C GLN A 79 -2.57 4.32 -8.47
N ALA A 80 -1.27 4.16 -8.26
CA ALA A 80 -0.49 4.83 -7.25
C ALA A 80 0.72 5.53 -7.89
N LEU A 81 1.07 6.69 -7.36
CA LEU A 81 2.25 7.44 -7.79
C LEU A 81 3.37 7.26 -6.77
N TYR A 82 4.57 7.04 -7.28
CA TYR A 82 5.78 6.99 -6.49
C TYR A 82 6.73 8.07 -6.99
N LYS A 83 6.95 9.10 -6.17
CA LYS A 83 7.86 10.19 -6.47
C LYS A 83 9.27 9.64 -6.43
N TYR A 84 9.95 9.64 -7.58
CA TYR A 84 11.29 9.07 -7.69
C TYR A 84 12.37 10.13 -7.80
N ARG A 85 12.02 11.36 -8.19
CA ARG A 85 12.93 12.48 -8.35
C ARG A 85 12.35 13.78 -7.80
N THR A 86 13.21 14.74 -7.48
CA THR A 86 12.79 16.08 -7.05
C THR A 86 12.42 16.96 -8.25
N ASP A 87 13.22 16.88 -9.32
CA ASP A 87 13.04 17.65 -10.54
C ASP A 87 13.56 16.88 -11.77
N ARG A 88 13.47 17.51 -12.94
CA ARG A 88 13.82 16.92 -14.24
C ARG A 88 15.32 16.69 -14.48
N PHE A 89 16.20 17.26 -13.66
CA PHE A 89 17.67 17.20 -13.79
C PHE A 89 18.31 16.18 -12.85
N ASP A 90 17.50 15.47 -12.04
CA ASP A 90 17.98 14.41 -11.15
C ASP A 90 18.27 13.10 -11.91
N ASP A 91 19.42 13.08 -12.58
CA ASP A 91 19.89 11.95 -13.38
C ASP A 91 20.19 10.69 -12.55
N LEU A 92 20.52 10.85 -11.26
CA LEU A 92 20.80 9.73 -10.37
C LEU A 92 19.52 8.94 -10.07
N SER A 93 18.44 9.66 -9.78
CA SER A 93 17.13 9.06 -9.57
C SER A 93 16.56 8.43 -10.85
N GLU A 94 16.83 9.03 -12.00
CA GLU A 94 16.43 8.47 -13.30
C GLU A 94 17.02 7.07 -13.56
N LYS A 95 18.25 6.83 -13.10
CA LYS A 95 18.89 5.49 -13.21
C LYS A 95 18.13 4.42 -12.43
N LYS A 96 17.46 4.78 -11.32
CA LYS A 96 16.70 3.82 -10.49
C LYS A 96 15.48 3.26 -11.21
N VAL A 97 14.86 4.05 -12.08
CA VAL A 97 13.59 3.70 -12.76
C VAL A 97 13.77 3.34 -14.24
N LYS A 98 14.96 3.56 -14.80
CA LYS A 98 15.32 3.23 -16.19
C LYS A 98 14.99 1.81 -16.61
N GLN A 99 15.08 0.84 -15.70
CA GLN A 99 14.89 -0.58 -16.01
C GLN A 99 13.43 -1.03 -15.94
N LEU A 100 12.52 -0.16 -15.48
CA LEU A 100 11.10 -0.48 -15.41
C LEU A 100 10.50 -0.57 -16.81
N ARG A 101 9.76 -1.65 -17.08
CA ARG A 101 9.11 -1.90 -18.37
C ARG A 101 7.60 -1.91 -18.20
N PRO A 102 6.85 -1.12 -19.00
CA PRO A 102 5.41 -1.07 -18.89
C PRO A 102 4.76 -2.46 -18.94
N GLY A 103 3.78 -2.69 -18.09
CA GLY A 103 3.06 -3.96 -17.97
C GLY A 103 3.77 -5.02 -17.12
N GLN A 104 5.07 -4.89 -16.81
CA GLN A 104 5.74 -5.85 -15.92
C GLN A 104 5.32 -5.64 -14.46
N ALA A 105 5.27 -6.74 -13.71
CA ALA A 105 4.94 -6.76 -12.29
C ALA A 105 6.20 -6.60 -11.43
N TYR A 106 6.10 -5.77 -10.40
CA TYR A 106 7.19 -5.46 -9.50
C TYR A 106 6.73 -5.57 -8.05
N ARG A 107 7.66 -5.97 -7.19
CA ARG A 107 7.57 -5.73 -5.76
C ARG A 107 8.03 -4.31 -5.50
N VAL A 108 7.10 -3.41 -5.24
CA VAL A 108 7.32 -1.97 -5.10
C VAL A 108 7.34 -1.59 -3.63
N ARG A 109 8.43 -0.99 -3.18
CA ARG A 109 8.57 -0.39 -1.85
C ARG A 109 8.49 1.13 -1.94
N GLY A 110 7.82 1.75 -0.98
CA GLY A 110 7.75 3.19 -0.88
C GLY A 110 7.02 3.66 0.37
N ARG A 111 7.38 4.85 0.83
CA ARG A 111 6.79 5.46 2.02
C ARG A 111 5.59 6.30 1.64
N PHE A 112 4.44 6.00 2.23
CA PHE A 112 3.22 6.79 2.00
C PHE A 112 3.41 8.25 2.43
N VAL A 113 2.98 9.18 1.58
CA VAL A 113 3.05 10.62 1.87
C VAL A 113 1.70 11.31 1.85
N GLY A 114 0.71 10.77 1.13
CA GLY A 114 -0.59 11.41 1.04
C GLY A 114 -1.38 11.00 -0.19
N LEU A 115 -2.32 11.85 -0.58
CA LEU A 115 -3.15 11.67 -1.77
C LEU A 115 -2.84 12.75 -2.80
N LEU A 116 -2.60 12.35 -4.05
CA LEU A 116 -2.41 13.28 -5.15
C LEU A 116 -3.74 13.64 -5.81
N GLU A 117 -4.01 14.93 -5.88
CA GLU A 117 -5.09 15.54 -6.65
C GLU A 117 -4.54 16.71 -7.46
N GLU A 118 -4.87 16.79 -8.76
CA GLU A 118 -4.46 17.90 -9.64
C GLU A 118 -2.98 18.28 -9.54
N GLN A 119 -2.11 17.27 -9.36
CA GLN A 119 -0.64 17.40 -9.22
C GLN A 119 -0.13 17.86 -7.82
N LEU A 120 -1.03 18.10 -6.87
CA LEU A 120 -0.68 18.44 -5.50
C LEU A 120 -0.88 17.24 -4.58
N VAL A 121 0.12 16.94 -3.75
CA VAL A 121 0.01 15.93 -2.70
C VAL A 121 -0.64 16.58 -1.47
N GLN A 122 -1.84 16.13 -1.14
CA GLN A 122 -2.54 16.45 0.09
C GLN A 122 -2.02 15.54 1.20
N LEU A 123 -1.46 16.14 2.25
CA LEU A 123 -0.80 15.43 3.34
C LEU A 123 -1.80 15.03 4.43
N PRO A 124 -1.55 13.94 5.18
CA PRO A 124 -2.30 13.63 6.39
C PRO A 124 -2.40 14.82 7.34
N GLY A 125 -3.61 15.11 7.82
CA GLY A 125 -3.89 16.24 8.72
C GLY A 125 -4.42 17.50 8.04
N GLN A 126 -4.47 17.55 6.70
CA GLN A 126 -5.15 18.62 5.95
C GLN A 126 -6.63 18.29 5.76
N ASP A 127 -7.51 19.29 5.76
CA ASP A 127 -8.96 19.09 5.55
C ASP A 127 -9.24 18.40 4.21
N ARG A 128 -8.55 18.82 3.15
CA ARG A 128 -8.67 18.23 1.81
C ARG A 128 -8.26 16.76 1.77
N TYR A 129 -7.26 16.37 2.58
CA TYR A 129 -6.85 14.98 2.68
C TYR A 129 -7.99 14.10 3.22
N GLN A 130 -8.69 14.55 4.26
CA GLN A 130 -9.79 13.77 4.86
C GLN A 130 -10.95 13.57 3.88
N GLU A 131 -11.26 14.60 3.11
CA GLU A 131 -12.26 14.54 2.05
C GLU A 131 -11.87 13.53 0.96
N LEU A 132 -10.62 13.61 0.46
CA LEU A 132 -10.13 12.71 -0.59
C LEU A 132 -10.07 11.25 -0.13
N VAL A 133 -9.64 11.02 1.12
CA VAL A 133 -9.61 9.68 1.72
C VAL A 133 -11.03 9.09 1.73
N SER A 134 -12.00 9.86 2.22
CA SER A 134 -13.40 9.41 2.43
C SER A 134 -14.19 9.25 1.13
N SER A 135 -13.92 10.10 0.13
CA SER A 135 -14.61 10.10 -1.16
C SER A 135 -14.05 9.09 -2.17
N ASN A 136 -13.00 8.35 -1.80
CA ASN A 136 -12.23 7.50 -2.71
C ASN A 136 -11.69 8.25 -3.94
N GLN A 137 -11.48 9.57 -3.80
CA GLN A 137 -10.85 10.43 -4.80
C GLN A 137 -9.34 10.56 -4.54
N GLY A 138 -8.63 11.10 -5.52
CA GLY A 138 -7.18 11.21 -5.51
C GLY A 138 -6.47 9.86 -5.67
N ARG A 139 -5.22 9.90 -6.12
CA ARG A 139 -4.38 8.70 -6.23
C ARG A 139 -3.45 8.60 -5.02
N LEU A 140 -3.18 7.38 -4.55
CA LEU A 140 -2.23 7.19 -3.46
C LEU A 140 -0.84 7.66 -3.90
N ALA A 141 -0.18 8.46 -3.06
CA ALA A 141 1.14 9.01 -3.32
C ALA A 141 2.17 8.50 -2.30
N PHE A 142 3.32 8.10 -2.82
CA PHE A 142 4.44 7.54 -2.07
C PHE A 142 5.75 8.21 -2.47
N GLU A 143 6.74 8.22 -1.58
CA GLU A 143 8.14 8.37 -1.98
C GLU A 143 8.68 7.02 -2.45
N PHE A 144 9.33 7.00 -3.61
CA PHE A 144 9.86 5.78 -4.22
C PHE A 144 11.13 5.31 -3.51
N GLU A 145 11.15 4.02 -3.11
CA GLU A 145 12.33 3.40 -2.52
C GLU A 145 12.96 2.39 -3.47
N SER A 146 12.17 1.40 -3.91
CA SER A 146 12.63 0.40 -4.88
C SER A 146 11.48 -0.26 -5.64
N ALA A 147 11.81 -0.90 -6.77
CA ALA A 147 10.93 -1.79 -7.49
C ALA A 147 11.74 -2.98 -8.00
N GLU A 148 11.48 -4.16 -7.44
CA GLU A 148 12.17 -5.40 -7.78
C GLU A 148 11.30 -6.19 -8.77
N LEU A 149 11.87 -6.53 -9.93
CA LEU A 149 11.14 -7.27 -10.96
C LEU A 149 10.75 -8.63 -10.41
N ILE A 150 9.47 -8.97 -10.54
CA ILE A 150 9.01 -10.31 -10.21
C ILE A 150 9.27 -11.18 -11.43
N GLN A 151 10.19 -12.14 -11.28
CA GLN A 151 10.51 -13.07 -12.34
C GLN A 151 9.22 -13.78 -12.78
N THR A 152 8.91 -13.60 -14.06
CA THR A 152 7.92 -14.40 -14.75
C THR A 152 8.71 -15.51 -15.42
N ASP A 153 8.49 -16.76 -15.04
CA ASP A 153 9.07 -17.91 -15.73
C ASP A 153 8.45 -18.00 -17.14
N PHE A 154 8.97 -17.20 -18.07
CA PHE A 154 8.68 -17.38 -19.48
C PHE A 154 9.56 -18.52 -19.98
N ILE A 155 8.98 -19.72 -20.07
CA ILE A 155 9.51 -20.77 -20.94
C ILE A 155 9.27 -20.28 -22.38
N PHE A 156 10.34 -19.93 -23.09
CA PHE A 156 10.27 -19.79 -24.55
C PHE A 156 10.05 -21.19 -25.12
N TYR A 157 8.91 -21.41 -25.78
CA TYR A 157 8.67 -22.57 -26.64
C TYR A 157 9.15 -22.28 -28.06
#